data_AF-A0A257AAG6-F1
#
_entry.id   AF-A0A257AAG6-F1
#
_cell.length_a   1.000
_cell.length_b   1.000
_cell.length_c   1.000
_cell.angle_alpha   90.00
_cell.angle_beta   90.00
_cell.angle_gamma   90.00
#
_symmetry.space_group_name_H-M   'P 1'
#
loop_
_entity.id
_entity.type
_entity.pdbx_description
1 polymer ?
#
loop_
_entity_poly.entity_id
_entity_poly.type
_entity_poly.pdbx_seq_one_letter_code
_entity_poly.pdbx_strand_id
1 'polypeptide(L)'
;YLRIIKERTNESYLEIINGTDGEERIEGHLWWYSPILHISVGGIKKPKDGFLYFFDKEIIPIRKTIIIGKISIEVECAASKVEFYIDDELKYVDEEKPYQWTWDEMAIGKHEIKVLMFDGNTRQDEREVFIFNS
;
A
#
# COMPACT_ATOMS: atom_id res chain seq x y z
N TYR A 1 -7.12 18.12 -11.06
CA TYR A 1 -6.73 17.25 -9.92
C TYR A 1 -7.21 15.81 -10.07
N LEU A 2 -8.52 15.49 -10.05
CA LEU A 2 -9.03 14.12 -10.30
C LEU A 2 -8.62 13.53 -11.66
N ARG A 3 -8.41 14.41 -12.64
CA ARG A 3 -7.97 14.06 -14.00
C ARG A 3 -6.54 13.49 -14.04
N ILE A 4 -5.59 14.15 -13.38
CA ILE A 4 -4.17 13.72 -13.31
C ILE A 4 -4.01 12.35 -12.63
N ILE A 5 -4.81 12.09 -11.59
CA ILE A 5 -4.80 10.79 -10.88
C ILE A 5 -5.28 9.68 -11.80
N LYS A 6 -6.39 9.88 -12.53
CA LYS A 6 -6.91 8.90 -13.50
C LYS A 6 -5.97 8.67 -14.68
N GLU A 7 -5.31 9.72 -15.15
CA GLU A 7 -4.34 9.67 -16.26
C GLU A 7 -3.07 8.89 -15.84
N ARG A 8 -2.63 9.04 -14.59
CA ARG A 8 -1.41 8.38 -14.08
C ARG A 8 -1.62 6.97 -13.52
N THR A 9 -2.86 6.51 -13.28
CA THR A 9 -3.19 5.15 -12.79
C THR A 9 -3.95 4.31 -13.78
N ASN A 10 -3.75 4.58 -15.07
CA ASN A 10 -4.32 3.79 -16.11
C ASN A 10 -3.17 3.22 -16.93
N GLU A 11 -2.99 1.90 -16.86
CA GLU A 11 -1.95 1.15 -17.57
C GLU A 11 -2.04 1.32 -19.10
N SER A 12 -3.21 1.70 -19.62
CA SER A 12 -3.44 1.97 -21.04
C SER A 12 -3.35 3.46 -21.40
N TYR A 13 -2.95 4.34 -20.48
CA TYR A 13 -2.83 5.76 -20.78
C TYR A 13 -1.50 6.08 -21.46
N LEU A 14 -1.62 6.59 -22.69
CA LEU A 14 -0.54 7.16 -23.48
C LEU A 14 -1.00 8.54 -23.94
N GLU A 15 -0.27 9.58 -23.55
CA GLU A 15 -0.43 10.93 -24.11
C GLU A 15 0.83 11.30 -24.87
N ILE A 16 0.67 11.69 -26.13
CA ILE A 16 1.76 12.22 -26.96
C ILE A 16 1.46 13.70 -27.16
N ILE A 17 2.36 14.55 -26.66
CA ILE A 17 2.24 16.00 -26.76
C ILE A 17 3.31 16.47 -27.74
N ASN A 18 2.89 17.19 -28.78
CA ASN A 18 3.82 17.79 -29.73
C ASN A 18 4.14 19.22 -29.30
N GLY A 19 5.30 19.40 -28.68
CA GLY A 19 5.84 20.70 -28.30
C GLY A 19 6.74 21.30 -29.38
N THR A 20 7.13 22.56 -29.22
CA THR A 20 8.07 23.27 -30.10
C THR A 20 9.45 22.61 -30.17
N ASP A 21 9.81 21.83 -29.15
CA ASP A 21 11.12 21.19 -29.01
C ASP A 21 11.08 19.67 -29.26
N GLY A 22 9.92 19.09 -29.61
CA GLY A 22 9.77 17.66 -29.93
C GLY A 22 8.47 17.01 -29.43
N GLU A 23 8.34 15.71 -29.65
CA GLU A 23 7.25 14.90 -29.10
C GLU A 23 7.58 14.46 -27.66
N GLU A 24 6.78 14.88 -26.68
CA GLU A 24 6.82 14.37 -25.32
C GLU A 24 5.82 13.22 -25.17
N ARG A 25 6.26 12.09 -24.61
CA ARG A 25 5.41 10.92 -24.34
C ARG A 25 5.21 10.75 -22.85
N ILE A 26 3.96 10.66 -22.42
CA ILE A 26 3.55 10.41 -21.04
C ILE A 26 2.85 9.05 -21.00
N GLU A 27 3.47 8.09 -20.32
CA GLU A 27 2.94 6.74 -20.10
C GLU A 27 2.39 6.65 -18.67
N GLY A 28 1.21 6.03 -18.51
CA GLY A 28 0.64 5.74 -17.19
C GLY A 28 1.44 4.66 -16.45
N HIS A 29 1.48 4.73 -15.11
CA HIS A 29 2.14 3.72 -14.28
C HIS A 29 1.18 3.21 -13.20
N LEU A 30 1.12 1.89 -12.99
CA LEU A 30 0.26 1.27 -11.96
C LEU A 30 0.67 1.61 -10.51
N TRP A 31 1.75 2.38 -10.31
CA TRP A 31 2.32 2.72 -9.01
C TRP A 31 2.80 4.17 -8.97
N TRP A 32 2.30 4.96 -8.01
CA TRP A 32 2.79 6.30 -7.70
C TRP A 32 2.73 6.52 -6.17
N TYR A 33 3.71 7.22 -5.60
CA TYR A 33 3.63 7.76 -4.23
C TYR A 33 3.68 9.29 -4.27
N SER A 34 2.72 9.98 -3.63
CA SER A 34 2.73 11.44 -3.51
C SER A 34 3.13 11.84 -2.09
N PRO A 35 4.32 12.45 -1.87
CA PRO A 35 4.77 12.87 -0.54
C PRO A 35 3.88 13.97 0.09
N ILE A 36 3.21 14.77 -0.75
CA ILE A 36 2.37 15.88 -0.29
C ILE A 36 0.97 15.39 0.11
N LEU A 37 0.46 14.37 -0.58
CA LEU A 37 -0.91 13.86 -0.37
C LEU A 37 -0.96 12.52 0.36
N HIS A 38 0.18 11.85 0.59
CA HIS A 38 0.28 10.50 1.14
C HIS A 38 -0.61 9.46 0.43
N ILE A 39 -0.78 9.62 -0.89
CA ILE A 39 -1.50 8.63 -1.70
C ILE A 39 -0.47 7.73 -2.37
N SER A 40 -0.54 6.44 -2.05
CA SER A 40 0.07 5.36 -2.81
C SER A 40 -0.96 4.77 -3.77
N VAL A 41 -0.56 4.51 -5.00
CA VAL A 41 -1.31 3.63 -5.90
C VAL A 41 -0.65 2.30 -5.88
N GLY A 42 -1.46 1.33 -5.51
CA GLY A 42 -0.98 0.02 -5.17
C GLY A 42 -0.31 0.00 -3.78
N GLY A 43 -0.18 -1.20 -3.24
CA GLY A 43 0.61 -1.51 -2.05
C GLY A 43 -0.28 -1.67 -0.83
N ILE A 44 0.33 -1.53 0.35
CA ILE A 44 -0.40 -1.59 1.61
C ILE A 44 -1.34 -0.37 1.65
N LYS A 45 -2.64 -0.66 1.60
CA LYS A 45 -3.72 0.31 1.71
C LYS A 45 -4.08 0.56 3.18
N LYS A 46 -4.03 -0.49 4.00
CA LYS A 46 -4.29 -0.47 5.44
C LYS A 46 -3.24 -1.33 6.14
N PRO A 47 -2.64 -0.87 7.25
CA PRO A 47 -2.80 0.45 7.88
C PRO A 47 -2.19 1.57 7.02
N LYS A 48 -2.77 2.77 7.05
CA LYS A 48 -2.19 3.96 6.41
C LYS A 48 -1.04 4.51 7.25
N ASP A 49 -0.04 5.06 6.57
CA ASP A 49 1.07 5.72 7.25
C ASP A 49 0.59 6.96 8.03
N GLY A 50 1.01 7.07 9.29
CA GLY A 50 0.64 8.19 10.15
C GLY A 50 -0.82 8.17 10.59
N PHE A 51 -1.39 7.01 10.93
CA PHE A 51 -2.76 6.92 11.46
C PHE A 51 -2.82 6.13 12.77
N LEU A 52 -3.79 6.51 13.60
CA LEU A 52 -4.20 5.74 14.78
C LEU A 52 -5.35 4.80 14.41
N TYR A 53 -5.15 3.52 14.70
CA TYR A 53 -6.15 2.47 14.58
C TYR A 53 -6.53 1.92 15.96
N PHE A 54 -7.82 1.64 16.16
CA PHE A 54 -8.36 1.02 17.37
C PHE A 54 -9.33 -0.10 16.98
N PHE A 55 -8.97 -1.36 17.26
CA PHE A 55 -9.69 -2.56 16.84
C PHE A 55 -10.11 -2.52 15.37
N ASP A 56 -9.11 -2.46 14.49
CA ASP A 56 -9.27 -2.39 13.04
C ASP A 56 -9.93 -1.11 12.48
N LYS A 57 -10.37 -0.19 13.34
CA LYS A 57 -11.00 1.07 12.93
C LYS A 57 -9.99 2.21 12.83
N GLU A 58 -9.97 2.89 11.67
CA GLU A 58 -9.23 4.15 11.49
C GLU A 58 -9.88 5.25 12.34
N ILE A 59 -9.09 5.92 13.18
CA ILE A 59 -9.58 6.93 14.12
C ILE A 59 -9.19 8.34 13.67
N ILE A 60 -7.88 8.62 13.61
CA ILE A 60 -7.35 9.96 13.25
C ILE A 60 -5.95 9.86 12.62
N PRO A 61 -5.59 10.82 11.76
CA PRO A 61 -4.20 11.00 11.33
C PRO A 61 -3.34 11.54 12.48
N ILE A 62 -2.14 10.98 12.62
CA ILE A 62 -1.11 11.34 13.60
C ILE A 62 0.27 11.22 12.92
N ARG A 63 1.37 11.60 13.60
CA ARG A 63 2.71 11.56 12.97
C ARG A 63 3.33 10.17 12.84
N LYS A 64 2.73 9.14 13.45
CA LYS A 64 3.25 7.76 13.50
C LYS A 64 2.10 6.79 13.36
N THR A 65 2.31 5.63 12.76
CA THR A 65 1.27 4.61 12.67
C THR A 65 1.17 3.85 13.99
N ILE A 66 0.02 3.96 14.68
CA ILE A 66 -0.24 3.30 15.97
C ILE A 66 -1.46 2.42 15.83
N ILE A 67 -1.38 1.17 16.30
CA ILE A 67 -2.42 0.16 16.22
C ILE A 67 -2.70 -0.35 17.62
N ILE A 68 -3.96 -0.31 18.04
CA ILE A 68 -4.41 -0.85 19.32
C ILE A 68 -5.41 -1.97 19.04
N GLY A 69 -5.09 -3.19 19.47
CA GLY A 69 -5.83 -4.41 19.14
C GLY A 69 -5.47 -4.96 17.76
N LYS A 70 -6.29 -5.90 17.28
CA LYS A 70 -6.15 -6.49 15.94
C LYS A 70 -6.31 -5.48 14.80
N ILE A 71 -5.72 -5.81 13.66
CA ILE A 71 -5.76 -5.00 12.44
C ILE A 71 -5.82 -5.90 11.20
N SER A 72 -6.60 -5.50 10.22
CA SER A 72 -6.58 -6.08 8.89
C SER A 72 -5.63 -5.29 8.00
N ILE A 73 -4.63 -5.99 7.47
CA ILE A 73 -3.68 -5.48 6.50
C ILE A 73 -4.30 -5.70 5.12
N GLU A 74 -4.60 -4.61 4.42
CA GLU A 74 -5.23 -4.64 3.11
C GLU A 74 -4.21 -4.20 2.07
N VAL A 75 -4.12 -4.95 0.97
CA VAL A 75 -3.20 -4.66 -0.13
C VAL A 75 -4.00 -4.44 -1.40
N GLU A 76 -3.77 -3.31 -2.05
CA GLU A 76 -4.35 -3.01 -3.36
C GLU A 76 -3.27 -3.27 -4.41
N CYS A 77 -3.43 -4.24 -5.29
CA CYS A 77 -2.46 -4.45 -6.37
C CYS A 77 -3.04 -5.32 -7.50
N ALA A 78 -2.46 -5.18 -8.69
CA ALA A 78 -2.69 -6.07 -9.81
C ALA A 78 -1.75 -7.29 -9.80
N ALA A 79 -1.58 -7.95 -8.65
CA ALA A 79 -0.80 -9.18 -8.52
C ALA A 79 -1.63 -10.44 -8.82
N SER A 80 -0.93 -11.57 -8.95
CA SER A 80 -1.49 -12.93 -8.84
C SER A 80 -1.50 -13.41 -7.40
N LYS A 81 -0.50 -13.01 -6.61
CA LYS A 81 -0.30 -13.43 -5.22
C LYS A 81 0.30 -12.31 -4.38
N VAL A 82 -0.08 -12.26 -3.11
CA VAL A 82 0.51 -11.39 -2.10
C VAL A 82 0.97 -12.20 -0.90
N GLU A 83 2.20 -11.99 -0.46
CA GLU A 83 2.75 -12.58 0.76
C GLU A 83 2.87 -11.49 1.82
N PHE A 84 2.42 -11.80 3.04
CA PHE A 84 2.40 -10.90 4.18
C PHE A 84 3.42 -11.36 5.21
N TYR A 85 4.29 -10.43 5.61
CA TYR A 85 5.38 -10.65 6.55
C TYR A 85 5.28 -9.67 7.72
N ILE A 86 5.64 -10.15 8.90
CA ILE A 86 5.86 -9.34 10.11
C ILE A 86 7.29 -9.58 10.59
N ASP A 87 8.09 -8.53 10.68
CA ASP A 87 9.51 -8.61 11.08
C ASP A 87 10.28 -9.71 10.32
N ASP A 88 10.13 -9.73 9.00
CA ASP A 88 10.70 -10.73 8.07
C ASP A 88 10.18 -12.18 8.23
N GLU A 89 9.21 -12.43 9.11
CA GLU A 89 8.54 -13.73 9.25
C GLU A 89 7.31 -13.80 8.34
N LEU A 90 7.24 -14.81 7.46
CA LEU A 90 6.07 -15.04 6.60
C LEU A 90 4.87 -15.47 7.46
N LYS A 91 3.80 -14.67 7.43
CA LYS A 91 2.57 -14.93 8.21
C LYS A 91 1.43 -15.46 7.35
N TYR A 92 1.28 -14.94 6.14
CA TYR A 92 0.16 -15.32 5.27
C TYR A 92 0.50 -15.17 3.79
N VAL A 93 -0.16 -15.99 2.97
CA VAL A 93 -0.08 -15.95 1.52
C VAL A 93 -1.51 -15.90 0.99
N ASP A 94 -1.82 -14.85 0.24
CA ASP A 94 -3.12 -14.63 -0.35
C ASP A 94 -3.03 -14.66 -1.87
N GLU A 95 -3.81 -15.54 -2.49
CA GLU A 95 -3.87 -15.73 -3.94
C GLU A 95 -5.19 -15.21 -4.52
N GLU A 96 -6.13 -14.77 -3.67
CA GLU A 96 -7.47 -14.34 -4.08
C GLU A 96 -7.71 -12.86 -3.76
N LYS A 97 -8.25 -12.12 -4.73
CA LYS A 97 -8.61 -10.72 -4.51
C LYS A 97 -9.98 -10.63 -3.80
N PRO A 98 -10.18 -9.67 -2.87
CA PRO A 98 -9.24 -8.63 -2.44
C PRO A 98 -8.19 -9.16 -1.45
N TYR A 99 -6.92 -8.77 -1.64
CA TYR A 99 -5.82 -9.25 -0.82
C TYR A 99 -5.87 -8.67 0.60
N GLN A 100 -6.05 -9.53 1.58
CA GLN A 100 -6.21 -9.11 2.96
C GLN A 100 -5.76 -10.19 3.95
N TRP A 101 -5.06 -9.76 4.98
CA TRP A 101 -4.73 -10.61 6.12
C TRP A 101 -5.05 -9.92 7.44
N THR A 102 -5.67 -10.63 8.38
CA THR A 102 -5.95 -10.09 9.71
C THR A 102 -4.85 -10.51 10.67
N TRP A 103 -4.16 -9.51 11.21
CA TRP A 103 -3.18 -9.68 12.27
C TRP A 103 -3.87 -9.55 13.63
N ASP A 104 -4.11 -10.70 14.27
CA ASP A 104 -4.73 -10.85 15.59
C ASP A 104 -3.80 -11.60 16.59
N GLU A 105 -2.52 -11.69 16.26
CA GLU A 105 -1.51 -12.29 17.13
C GLU A 105 -1.07 -11.29 18.20
N MET A 106 -0.59 -11.79 19.35
CA MET A 106 -0.04 -10.95 20.41
C MET A 106 1.21 -10.22 19.88
N ALA A 107 1.19 -8.88 19.91
CA ALA A 107 2.26 -8.05 19.40
C ALA A 107 2.31 -6.73 20.18
N ILE A 108 3.49 -6.38 20.71
CA ILE A 108 3.68 -5.18 21.52
C ILE A 108 4.98 -4.50 21.12
N GLY A 109 4.87 -3.24 20.71
CA GLY A 109 6.01 -2.39 20.40
C GLY A 109 6.09 -2.05 18.91
N LYS A 110 7.31 -1.80 18.45
CA LYS A 110 7.60 -1.47 17.05
C LYS A 110 7.75 -2.75 16.25
N HIS A 111 7.03 -2.82 15.13
CA HIS A 111 7.08 -3.93 14.19
C HIS A 111 7.08 -3.41 12.74
N GLU A 112 7.63 -4.19 11.82
CA GLU A 112 7.61 -3.92 10.39
C GLU A 112 6.63 -4.88 9.69
N ILE A 113 5.63 -4.30 9.03
CA ILE A 113 4.77 -5.03 8.09
C ILE A 113 5.44 -4.96 6.72
N LYS A 114 5.61 -6.10 6.07
CA LYS A 114 6.17 -6.18 4.72
C LYS A 114 5.26 -7.01 3.85
N VAL A 115 4.97 -6.54 2.64
CA VAL A 115 4.16 -7.26 1.67
C VAL A 115 4.92 -7.43 0.37
N LEU A 116 4.96 -8.66 -0.14
CA LEU A 116 5.51 -8.98 -1.45
C LEU A 116 4.37 -9.27 -2.41
N MET A 117 4.37 -8.60 -3.56
CA MET A 117 3.33 -8.67 -4.57
C MET A 117 3.93 -9.21 -5.86
N PHE A 118 3.34 -10.27 -6.39
CA PHE A 118 3.85 -10.98 -7.55
C PHE A 118 2.95 -10.69 -8.76
N ASP A 119 3.43 -9.89 -9.72
CA ASP A 119 2.67 -9.46 -10.90
C ASP A 119 3.42 -9.69 -12.23
N GLY A 120 4.24 -10.73 -12.27
CA GLY A 120 5.23 -10.99 -13.34
C GLY A 120 6.61 -10.42 -12.99
N ASN A 121 6.66 -9.37 -12.17
CA ASN A 121 7.82 -8.99 -11.38
C ASN A 121 7.50 -9.09 -9.88
N THR A 122 8.52 -9.11 -9.03
CA THR A 122 8.32 -9.02 -7.57
C THR A 122 8.40 -7.56 -7.16
N ARG A 123 7.32 -7.05 -6.57
CA ARG A 123 7.24 -5.72 -5.94
C ARG A 123 7.13 -5.89 -4.43
N GLN A 124 7.65 -4.93 -3.67
CA GLN A 124 7.55 -4.94 -2.22
C GLN A 124 7.08 -3.59 -1.69
N ASP A 125 6.30 -3.61 -0.62
CA ASP A 125 5.92 -2.43 0.16
C ASP A 125 6.06 -2.74 1.65
N GLU A 126 6.44 -1.74 2.43
CA GLU A 126 6.82 -1.88 3.83
C GLU A 126 6.14 -0.80 4.68
N ARG A 127 5.85 -1.14 5.94
CA ARG A 127 5.23 -0.23 6.89
C ARG A 127 5.70 -0.47 8.31
N GLU A 128 6.31 0.55 8.88
CA GLU A 128 6.61 0.59 10.30
C GLU A 128 5.36 0.96 11.10
N VAL A 129 5.05 0.16 12.12
CA VAL A 129 3.90 0.38 13.01
C VAL A 129 4.29 0.19 14.47
N PHE A 130 3.61 0.91 15.36
CA PHE A 130 3.61 0.63 16.78
C PHE A 130 2.30 -0.06 17.14
N ILE A 131 2.35 -1.36 17.46
CA ILE A 131 1.16 -2.15 17.79
C ILE A 131 1.11 -2.50 19.28
N PHE A 132 -0.09 -2.52 19.82
CA PHE A 132 -0.42 -3.01 21.16
C PHE A 132 -1.62 -3.95 21.04
N ASN A 133 -1.36 -5.23 20.81
CA ASN A 133 -2.35 -6.30 20.79
C ASN A 133 -1.97 -7.36 21.85
N SER A 134 -2.89 -7.64 22.76
CA SER A 134 -2.69 -8.48 23.95
C SER A 134 -3.79 -9.50 24.12
#